data_AF-A0A3D5KZE7-F1
#
_entry.id   AF-A0A3D5KZE7-F1
#
_cell.length_a   1.000
_cell.length_b   1.000
_cell.length_c   1.000
_cell.angle_alpha   90.00
_cell.angle_beta   90.00
_cell.angle_gamma   90.00
#
_symmetry.space_group_name_H-M   'P 1'
#
loop_
_entity.id
_entity.type
_entity.pdbx_description
1 polymer ?
#
loop_
_entity_poly.entity_id
_entity_poly.type
_entity_poly.pdbx_seq_one_letter_code
_entity_poly.pdbx_strand_id
1 'polypeptide(L)'
;MESDVQVRARLININSGHNKEMLEKCSALGDYSLLVSLIREYLDNAMLSAVSDSDEAMAMALSFAWKELPDGWVKSYILQNRSEVVDMLLTEYNETEARESVYKAGDAHGKQEMLVSVLTTLMRVDSLTLEQAMDKLEVPEADRVNIRKAFEKQ
;
A
#
# COMPACT_ATOMS: atom_id res chain seq x y z
N MET A 1 -21.69 -12.88 14.48
CA MET A 1 -21.82 -11.46 14.83
C MET A 1 -22.31 -10.76 13.57
N GLU A 2 -23.58 -10.38 13.52
CA GLU A 2 -24.13 -9.60 12.41
C GLU A 2 -23.59 -8.17 12.50
N SER A 3 -23.16 -7.60 11.39
CA SER A 3 -22.65 -6.23 11.31
C SER A 3 -23.80 -5.22 11.47
N ASP A 4 -23.68 -4.29 12.43
CA ASP A 4 -24.71 -3.28 12.74
C ASP A 4 -24.94 -2.25 11.62
N VAL A 5 -24.04 -2.15 10.63
CA VAL A 5 -24.16 -1.25 9.49
C VAL A 5 -23.67 -1.94 8.21
N GLN A 6 -24.52 -1.92 7.17
CA GLN A 6 -24.14 -2.29 5.81
C GLN A 6 -24.23 -1.04 4.90
N VAL A 7 -23.11 -0.70 4.26
CA VAL A 7 -23.02 0.41 3.29
C VAL A 7 -22.69 -0.12 1.90
N ARG A 8 -23.26 0.53 0.89
CA ARG A 8 -22.95 0.29 -0.53
C ARG A 8 -22.28 1.53 -1.10
N ALA A 9 -21.02 1.40 -1.51
CA ALA A 9 -20.28 2.44 -2.20
C ALA A 9 -20.19 2.15 -3.71
N ARG A 10 -20.09 3.20 -4.52
CA ARG A 10 -19.77 3.10 -5.95
C ARG A 10 -18.41 3.75 -6.19
N LEU A 11 -17.45 2.95 -6.66
CA LEU A 11 -16.14 3.45 -7.08
C LEU A 11 -16.18 3.79 -8.57
N ILE A 12 -15.61 4.94 -8.93
CA ILE A 12 -15.59 5.45 -10.31
C ILE A 12 -14.12 5.65 -10.72
N ASN A 13 -13.74 5.06 -11.85
CA ASN A 13 -12.39 5.22 -12.38
C ASN A 13 -12.24 6.57 -13.09
N ILE A 14 -11.46 7.47 -12.51
CA ILE A 14 -11.21 8.80 -13.08
C ILE A 14 -9.89 8.88 -13.86
N ASN A 15 -9.20 7.75 -14.09
CA ASN A 15 -7.98 7.75 -14.89
C ASN A 15 -8.28 8.21 -16.33
N SER A 16 -7.28 8.83 -16.96
CA SER A 16 -7.37 9.31 -18.34
C SER A 16 -7.85 8.19 -19.27
N GLY A 17 -8.83 8.50 -20.13
CA GLY A 17 -9.48 7.54 -21.02
C GLY A 17 -10.72 6.83 -20.46
N HIS A 18 -10.98 6.92 -19.15
CA HIS A 18 -12.17 6.36 -18.50
C HIS A 18 -13.21 7.44 -18.13
N ASN A 19 -14.47 7.04 -17.93
CA ASN A 19 -15.59 7.93 -17.52
C ASN A 19 -15.62 9.29 -18.26
N LYS A 20 -15.39 9.27 -19.59
CA LYS A 20 -15.19 10.45 -20.43
C LYS A 20 -16.28 11.51 -20.28
N GLU A 21 -17.55 11.09 -20.31
CA GLU A 21 -18.69 12.01 -20.15
C GLU A 21 -18.63 12.79 -18.82
N MET A 22 -18.16 12.16 -17.75
CA MET A 22 -18.01 12.82 -16.45
C MET A 22 -16.82 13.79 -16.45
N LEU A 23 -15.69 13.38 -17.02
CA LEU A 23 -14.49 14.23 -17.15
C LEU A 23 -14.74 15.44 -18.06
N GLU A 24 -15.54 15.28 -19.12
CA GLU A 24 -15.94 16.38 -20.01
C GLU A 24 -16.87 17.38 -19.32
N LYS A 25 -17.75 16.92 -18.42
CA LYS A 25 -18.64 17.80 -17.65
C LYS A 25 -17.95 18.52 -16.49
N CYS A 26 -16.82 18.01 -16.01
CA CYS A 26 -16.07 18.58 -14.90
C CYS A 26 -14.61 18.80 -15.31
N SER A 27 -14.32 19.99 -15.85
CA SER A 27 -12.98 20.35 -16.33
C SER A 27 -11.90 20.17 -15.28
N ALA A 28 -12.16 20.55 -14.02
CA ALA A 28 -11.20 20.37 -12.94
C ALA A 28 -10.85 18.88 -12.71
N LEU A 29 -11.81 17.98 -12.82
CA LEU A 29 -11.56 16.55 -12.68
C LEU A 29 -10.84 15.98 -13.91
N GLY A 30 -11.16 16.48 -15.10
CA GLY A 30 -10.44 16.17 -16.34
C GLY A 30 -8.97 16.60 -16.28
N ASP A 31 -8.70 17.83 -15.84
CA ASP A 31 -7.35 18.37 -15.68
C ASP A 31 -6.54 17.59 -14.63
N TYR A 32 -7.16 17.22 -13.51
CA TYR A 32 -6.50 16.36 -12.50
C TYR A 32 -6.20 14.96 -13.06
N SER A 33 -7.15 14.35 -13.76
CA SER A 33 -6.94 13.06 -14.44
C SER A 33 -5.78 13.13 -15.43
N LEU A 34 -5.67 14.23 -16.18
CA LEU A 34 -4.59 14.47 -17.12
C LEU A 34 -3.24 14.67 -16.41
N LEU A 35 -3.21 15.46 -15.34
CA LEU A 35 -2.01 15.65 -14.49
C LEU A 35 -1.43 14.31 -14.06
N VAL A 36 -2.25 13.45 -13.45
CA VAL A 36 -1.82 12.14 -12.94
C VAL A 36 -1.32 11.26 -14.09
N SER A 37 -1.98 11.31 -15.25
CA SER A 37 -1.55 10.57 -16.44
C SER A 37 -0.17 11.01 -16.91
N LEU A 38 0.09 12.32 -16.98
CA LEU A 38 1.37 12.88 -17.40
C LEU A 38 2.50 12.57 -16.41
N ILE A 39 2.22 12.62 -15.11
CA ILE A 39 3.19 12.24 -14.07
C ILE A 39 3.57 10.78 -14.21
N ARG A 40 2.58 9.87 -14.33
CA ARG A 40 2.83 8.43 -14.52
C ARG A 40 3.62 8.18 -15.79
N GLU A 41 3.20 8.77 -16.91
CA GLU A 41 3.92 8.66 -18.18
C GLU A 41 5.37 9.14 -18.07
N TYR A 42 5.61 10.24 -17.35
CA TYR A 42 6.96 10.73 -17.11
C TYR A 42 7.77 9.74 -16.27
N LEU A 43 7.22 9.23 -15.17
CA LEU A 43 7.92 8.29 -14.29
C LEU A 43 8.17 6.93 -14.96
N ASP A 44 7.26 6.48 -15.82
CA ASP A 44 7.36 5.21 -16.55
C ASP A 44 8.33 5.29 -17.74
N ASN A 45 8.38 6.44 -18.43
CA ASN A 45 9.27 6.64 -19.59
C ASN A 45 10.63 7.23 -19.24
N ALA A 46 10.74 7.98 -18.13
CA ALA A 46 12.02 8.45 -17.67
C ALA A 46 12.89 7.23 -17.33
N MET A 47 14.08 7.18 -17.90
CA MET A 47 15.15 6.31 -17.45
C MET A 47 15.57 6.71 -16.02
N LEU A 48 14.75 6.40 -15.03
CA LEU A 48 15.04 6.57 -13.59
C LEU A 48 16.12 5.59 -13.10
N SER A 49 16.86 4.94 -14.00
CA SER A 49 18.15 4.32 -13.66
C SER A 49 19.20 5.34 -13.19
N ALA A 50 18.98 6.65 -13.38
CA ALA A 50 19.93 7.70 -13.02
C ALA A 50 19.51 8.61 -11.85
N VAL A 51 18.24 8.62 -11.43
CA VAL A 51 17.75 9.46 -10.33
C VAL A 51 17.49 8.57 -9.13
N SER A 52 18.42 8.57 -8.18
CA SER A 52 18.34 7.77 -6.95
C SER A 52 17.39 8.34 -5.90
N ASP A 53 16.86 9.55 -6.13
CA ASP A 53 15.97 10.26 -5.22
C ASP A 53 14.53 10.34 -5.77
N SER A 54 13.58 9.75 -5.04
CA SER A 54 12.15 9.74 -5.39
C SER A 54 11.56 11.15 -5.46
N ASP A 55 12.06 12.07 -4.64
CA ASP A 55 11.46 13.39 -4.48
C ASP A 55 11.86 14.29 -5.66
N GLU A 56 13.11 14.17 -6.12
CA GLU A 56 13.60 14.89 -7.30
C GLU A 56 12.91 14.40 -8.58
N ALA A 57 12.71 13.09 -8.71
CA ALA A 57 11.96 12.49 -9.82
C ALA A 57 10.51 13.00 -9.88
N MET A 58 9.83 13.03 -8.73
CA MET A 58 8.45 13.55 -8.64
C MET A 58 8.38 15.05 -8.95
N ALA A 59 9.32 15.84 -8.44
CA ALA A 59 9.39 17.28 -8.71
C ALA A 59 9.60 17.58 -10.21
N MET A 60 10.39 16.75 -10.90
CA MET A 60 10.57 16.82 -12.36
C MET A 60 9.33 16.39 -13.13
N ALA A 61 8.69 15.29 -12.74
CA ALA A 61 7.44 14.82 -13.34
C ALA A 61 6.34 15.88 -13.24
N LEU A 62 6.21 16.53 -12.09
CA LEU A 62 5.27 17.63 -11.88
C LEU A 62 5.60 18.86 -12.72
N SER A 63 6.90 19.19 -12.87
CA SER A 63 7.35 20.29 -13.73
C SER A 63 7.04 20.03 -15.20
N PHE A 64 7.19 18.78 -15.65
CA PHE A 64 6.79 18.35 -16.99
C PHE A 64 5.27 18.43 -17.17
N ALA A 65 4.51 17.79 -16.29
CA ALA A 65 3.05 17.75 -16.37
C ALA A 65 2.45 19.17 -16.35
N TRP A 66 3.02 20.09 -15.58
CA TRP A 66 2.62 21.49 -15.55
C TRP A 66 2.69 22.19 -16.92
N LYS A 67 3.74 21.92 -17.72
CA LYS A 67 3.91 22.54 -19.04
C LYS A 67 2.84 22.08 -20.04
N GLU A 68 2.44 20.82 -19.91
CA GLU A 68 1.50 20.16 -20.82
C GLU A 68 0.03 20.36 -20.41
N LEU A 69 -0.24 20.74 -19.15
CA LEU A 69 -1.60 21.02 -18.69
C LEU A 69 -2.21 22.26 -19.38
N PRO A 70 -3.48 22.19 -19.78
CA PRO A 70 -4.21 23.33 -20.32
C PRO A 70 -4.34 24.44 -19.27
N ASP A 71 -4.49 25.68 -19.73
CA ASP A 71 -4.73 26.81 -18.83
C ASP A 71 -6.11 26.68 -18.17
N GLY A 72 -6.12 26.72 -16.83
CA GLY A 72 -7.32 26.47 -16.06
C GLY A 72 -7.07 26.55 -14.56
N TRP A 73 -8.15 26.44 -13.77
CA TRP A 73 -8.10 26.55 -12.32
C TRP A 73 -7.16 25.53 -11.68
N VAL A 74 -7.13 24.28 -12.17
CA VAL A 74 -6.25 23.23 -11.64
C VAL A 74 -4.79 23.59 -11.81
N LYS A 75 -4.40 24.08 -13.00
CA LYS A 75 -3.04 24.56 -13.26
C LYS A 75 -2.67 25.71 -12.33
N SER A 76 -3.58 26.68 -12.11
CA SER A 76 -3.35 27.79 -11.19
C SER A 76 -3.25 27.35 -9.73
N TYR A 77 -4.10 26.40 -9.30
CA TYR A 77 -4.13 25.87 -7.94
C TYR A 77 -2.85 25.11 -7.60
N ILE A 78 -2.40 24.23 -8.50
CA ILE A 78 -1.16 23.47 -8.33
C ILE A 78 0.05 24.40 -8.32
N LEU A 79 0.06 25.47 -9.13
CA LEU A 79 1.14 26.46 -9.13
C LEU A 79 1.27 27.19 -7.79
N GLN A 80 0.15 27.56 -7.18
CA GLN A 80 0.16 28.25 -5.89
C GLN A 80 0.58 27.33 -4.74
N ASN A 81 0.28 26.04 -4.83
CA ASN A 81 0.48 25.07 -3.75
C ASN A 81 1.50 23.98 -4.11
N ARG A 82 2.48 24.27 -4.97
CA ARG A 82 3.37 23.25 -5.57
C ARG A 82 4.03 22.33 -4.54
N SER A 83 4.58 22.88 -3.46
CA SER A 83 5.23 22.08 -2.42
C SER A 83 4.25 21.16 -1.69
N GLU A 84 3.03 21.63 -1.42
CA GLU A 84 1.98 20.83 -0.78
C GLU A 84 1.45 19.74 -1.72
N VAL A 85 1.33 20.04 -3.02
CA VAL A 85 0.93 19.05 -4.02
C VAL A 85 2.00 17.97 -4.20
N VAL A 86 3.28 18.32 -4.18
CA VAL A 86 4.39 17.35 -4.19
C VAL A 86 4.30 16.45 -2.95
N ASP A 87 4.19 17.04 -1.77
CA ASP A 87 4.13 16.31 -0.50
C ASP A 87 2.91 15.38 -0.42
N MET A 88 1.75 15.88 -0.84
CA MET A 88 0.52 15.07 -0.95
C MET A 88 0.70 13.89 -1.90
N LEU A 89 1.25 14.11 -3.10
CA LEU A 89 1.45 13.03 -4.09
C LEU A 89 2.53 12.02 -3.67
N LEU A 90 3.54 12.44 -2.90
CA LEU A 90 4.55 11.54 -2.33
C LEU A 90 4.00 10.70 -1.17
N THR A 91 3.04 11.24 -0.43
CA THR A 91 2.42 10.58 0.73
C THR A 91 1.13 9.81 0.38
N GLU A 92 0.75 9.77 -0.90
CA GLU A 92 -0.44 9.06 -1.36
C GLU A 92 -0.35 7.55 -1.11
N TYR A 93 -1.52 6.97 -0.83
CA TYR A 93 -1.66 5.54 -0.52
C TYR A 93 -1.29 4.66 -1.72
N ASN A 94 -0.24 3.84 -1.56
CA ASN A 94 0.15 2.82 -2.53
C ASN A 94 -0.64 1.52 -2.29
N GLU A 95 -1.70 1.29 -3.07
CA GLU A 95 -2.55 0.11 -2.95
C GLU A 95 -1.79 -1.21 -3.13
N THR A 96 -0.79 -1.23 -4.02
CA THR A 96 0.00 -2.45 -4.27
C THR A 96 0.85 -2.78 -3.05
N GLU A 97 1.55 -1.80 -2.50
CA GLU A 97 2.37 -1.96 -1.30
C GLU A 97 1.50 -2.33 -0.08
N ALA A 98 0.34 -1.67 0.07
CA ALA A 98 -0.60 -2.00 1.13
C ALA A 98 -1.16 -3.43 0.98
N ARG A 99 -1.51 -3.85 -0.24
CA ARG A 99 -1.96 -5.23 -0.49
C ARG A 99 -0.85 -6.25 -0.22
N GLU A 100 0.37 -5.95 -0.61
CA GLU A 100 1.53 -6.80 -0.31
C GLU A 100 1.82 -6.89 1.19
N SER A 101 1.72 -5.78 1.92
CA SER A 101 1.95 -5.78 3.37
C SER A 101 0.89 -6.59 4.09
N VAL A 102 -0.40 -6.44 3.70
CA VAL A 102 -1.49 -7.27 4.21
C VAL A 102 -1.28 -8.74 3.89
N TYR A 103 -0.87 -9.08 2.66
CA TYR A 103 -0.58 -10.46 2.28
C TYR A 103 0.57 -11.06 3.10
N LYS A 104 1.69 -10.33 3.22
CA LYS A 104 2.87 -10.76 4.00
C LYS A 104 2.53 -10.92 5.48
N ALA A 105 1.73 -10.02 6.05
CA ALA A 105 1.25 -10.13 7.42
C ALA A 105 0.35 -11.37 7.60
N GLY A 106 -0.55 -11.64 6.65
CA GLY A 106 -1.40 -12.84 6.66
C GLY A 106 -0.61 -14.14 6.57
N ASP A 107 0.38 -14.21 5.68
CA ASP A 107 1.26 -15.39 5.55
C ASP A 107 2.09 -15.62 6.82
N ALA A 108 2.65 -14.56 7.41
CA ALA A 108 3.39 -14.63 8.67
C ALA A 108 2.48 -15.12 9.82
N HIS A 109 1.27 -14.58 9.91
CA HIS A 109 0.29 -15.00 10.92
C HIS A 109 -0.11 -16.46 10.77
N GLY A 110 -0.40 -16.91 9.55
CA GLY A 110 -0.77 -18.32 9.28
C GLY A 110 0.34 -19.31 9.63
N LYS A 111 1.61 -18.97 9.35
CA LYS A 111 2.77 -19.77 9.77
C LYS A 111 2.89 -19.85 11.29
N GLN A 112 2.67 -18.74 11.98
CA GLN A 112 2.72 -18.70 13.43
C GLN A 112 1.59 -19.53 14.06
N GLU A 113 0.36 -19.43 13.56
CA GLU A 113 -0.77 -20.25 14.01
C GLU A 113 -0.54 -21.74 13.78
N MET A 114 0.00 -22.11 12.60
CA MET A 114 0.35 -23.49 12.30
C MET A 114 1.40 -24.00 13.30
N LEU A 115 2.45 -23.23 13.57
CA LEU A 115 3.50 -23.62 14.50
C LEU A 115 2.97 -23.81 15.93
N VAL A 116 2.13 -22.89 16.41
CA VAL A 116 1.45 -23.00 17.72
C VAL A 116 0.57 -24.25 17.78
N SER A 117 -0.18 -24.54 16.71
CA SER A 117 -1.03 -25.74 16.62
C SER A 117 -0.22 -27.04 16.67
N VAL A 118 0.90 -27.11 15.95
CA VAL A 118 1.81 -28.28 15.96
C VAL A 118 2.43 -28.44 17.35
N LEU A 119 2.94 -27.37 17.96
CA LEU A 119 3.51 -27.41 19.31
C LEU A 119 2.48 -27.88 20.35
N THR A 120 1.25 -27.36 20.29
CA THR A 120 0.14 -27.79 21.15
C THR A 120 -0.15 -29.28 20.98
N THR A 121 -0.12 -29.77 19.74
CA THR A 121 -0.34 -31.18 19.43
C THR A 121 0.78 -32.06 20.01
N LEU A 122 2.04 -31.65 19.85
CA LEU A 122 3.19 -32.37 20.42
C LEU A 122 3.16 -32.39 21.95
N MET A 123 2.84 -31.26 22.59
CA MET A 123 2.69 -31.18 24.05
C MET A 123 1.58 -32.13 24.56
N ARG A 124 0.47 -32.24 23.82
CA ARG A 124 -0.65 -33.10 24.20
C ARG A 124 -0.39 -34.59 23.94
N VAL A 125 0.12 -34.95 22.76
CA VAL A 125 0.24 -36.34 22.32
C VAL A 125 1.52 -36.98 22.87
N ASP A 126 2.64 -36.27 22.80
CA ASP A 126 3.95 -36.77 23.22
C ASP A 126 4.27 -36.39 24.68
N SER A 127 3.34 -35.71 25.38
CA SER A 127 3.51 -35.24 26.77
C SER A 127 4.76 -34.38 26.98
N LEU A 128 5.16 -33.62 25.96
CA LEU A 128 6.32 -32.75 25.99
C LEU A 128 6.00 -31.42 26.66
N THR A 129 7.01 -30.80 27.30
CA THR A 129 6.92 -29.38 27.67
C THR A 129 7.03 -28.50 26.43
N LEU A 130 6.62 -27.23 26.53
CA LEU A 130 6.73 -26.26 25.42
C LEU A 130 8.18 -26.15 24.92
N GLU A 131 9.16 -26.10 25.84
CA GLU A 131 10.58 -26.03 25.48
C GLU A 131 11.05 -27.31 24.77
N GLN A 132 10.65 -28.50 25.26
CA GLN A 132 10.98 -29.77 24.59
C GLN A 132 10.36 -29.89 23.21
N ALA A 133 9.14 -29.38 23.02
CA ALA A 133 8.46 -29.36 21.72
C ALA A 133 9.15 -28.38 20.75
N MET A 134 9.58 -27.20 21.23
CA MET A 134 10.36 -26.23 20.44
C MET A 134 11.74 -26.78 20.07
N ASP A 135 12.41 -27.48 20.98
CA ASP A 135 13.69 -28.14 20.72
C ASP A 135 13.53 -29.25 19.67
N LYS A 136 12.47 -30.08 19.78
CA LYS A 136 12.18 -31.16 18.83
C LYS A 136 11.87 -30.66 17.41
N LEU A 137 11.29 -29.47 17.30
CA LEU A 137 11.02 -28.80 16.02
C LEU A 137 12.16 -27.90 15.55
N GLU A 138 13.28 -27.85 16.28
CA GLU A 138 14.44 -27.00 15.99
C GLU A 138 14.06 -25.52 15.79
N VAL A 139 13.10 -25.04 16.60
CA VAL A 139 12.59 -23.66 16.49
C VAL A 139 13.71 -22.66 16.81
N PRO A 140 14.02 -21.71 15.91
CA PRO A 140 15.04 -20.69 16.13
C PRO A 140 14.75 -19.84 17.37
N GLU A 141 15.79 -19.47 18.13
CA GLU A 141 15.63 -18.71 19.39
C GLU A 141 14.90 -17.36 19.19
N ALA A 142 15.09 -16.73 18.01
CA ALA A 142 14.42 -15.49 17.64
C ALA A 142 12.89 -15.62 17.65
N ASP A 143 12.36 -16.78 17.27
CA ASP A 143 10.92 -17.04 17.18
C ASP A 143 10.32 -17.51 18.51
N ARG A 144 11.15 -18.12 19.39
CA ARG A 144 10.71 -18.64 20.69
C ARG A 144 10.10 -17.56 21.59
N VAL A 145 10.60 -16.33 21.52
CA VAL A 145 10.07 -15.19 22.29
C VAL A 145 8.59 -14.92 21.95
N ASN A 146 8.25 -14.93 20.65
CA ASN A 146 6.88 -14.70 20.20
C ASN A 146 5.97 -15.88 20.51
N ILE A 147 6.50 -17.10 20.43
CA ILE A 147 5.78 -18.34 20.76
C ILE A 147 5.44 -18.38 22.25
N ARG A 148 6.41 -18.12 23.15
CA ARG A 148 6.15 -18.07 24.61
C ARG A 148 5.03 -17.09 24.95
N LYS A 149 5.09 -15.87 24.39
CA LYS A 149 4.03 -14.86 24.55
C LYS A 149 2.66 -15.32 24.02
N ALA A 150 2.63 -16.13 22.96
CA ALA A 150 1.38 -16.65 22.43
C ALA A 150 0.75 -17.71 23.36
N PHE A 151 1.56 -18.53 24.02
CA PHE A 151 1.11 -19.52 25.00
C PHE A 151 0.80 -18.92 26.39
N GLU A 152 1.41 -17.79 26.76
CA GLU A 152 1.08 -17.05 28.00
C GLU A 152 -0.28 -16.34 27.96
N LYS A 153 -0.81 -16.10 26.75
CA LYS A 153 -2.11 -15.42 26.52
C LYS A 153 -3.30 -16.38 26.38
N GLN A 154 -3.05 -17.68 26.36
CA GLN A 154 -4.09 -18.73 26.36
C GLN A 154 -4.42 -19.16 27.79
#